data_AF-A0A534PWL3-F1
#
_entry.id   AF-A0A534PWL3-F1
#
_cell.length_a   1.000
_cell.length_b   1.000
_cell.length_c   1.000
_cell.angle_alpha   90.00
_cell.angle_beta   90.00
_cell.angle_gamma   90.00
#
_symmetry.space_group_name_H-M   'P 1'
#
loop_
_entity.id
_entity.type
_entity.pdbx_description
1 polymer ?
#
loop_
_entity_poly.entity_id
_entity_poly.type
_entity_poly.pdbx_seq_one_letter_code
_entity_poly.pdbx_strand_id
1 'polypeptide(L)'
;VLREFRSRFPKVDLHVRSGYTQLTLGRVLDGDLDVGLVTLPLRAPQVRVTQVGRDELVVIVPPDHPWAARRRVPAGELAGKPLVLYERQSQATDLIMRALLEQGASFRASRWRSTRWRP
;
A
#
# COMPACT_ATOMS: atom_id res chain seq x y z
N VAL A 1 10.32 4.45 14.20
CA VAL A 1 9.31 5.54 14.31
C VAL A 1 8.46 5.44 15.57
N LEU A 2 7.43 4.57 15.67
CA LEU A 2 6.50 4.59 16.83
C LEU A 2 7.19 4.36 18.19
N ARG A 3 8.17 3.45 18.25
CA ARG A 3 9.00 3.22 19.44
C ARG A 3 9.75 4.48 19.87
N GLU A 4 10.39 5.14 18.91
CA GLU A 4 11.15 6.37 19.14
C GLU A 4 10.22 7.51 19.59
N PHE A 5 9.05 7.65 18.98
CA PHE A 5 8.05 8.65 19.37
C PHE A 5 7.60 8.45 20.83
N ARG A 6 7.25 7.22 21.22
CA ARG A 6 6.90 6.90 22.62
C ARG A 6 8.04 7.20 23.60
N SER A 7 9.28 6.95 23.19
CA SER A 7 10.46 7.26 24.01
C SER A 7 10.67 8.78 24.17
N ARG A 8 10.42 9.57 23.12
CA ARG A 8 10.59 11.03 23.14
C ARG A 8 9.43 11.76 23.81
N PHE A 9 8.22 11.19 23.78
CA PHE A 9 7.00 11.79 24.31
C PHE A 9 6.23 10.82 25.22
N PRO A 10 6.77 10.47 26.40
CA PRO A 10 6.21 9.41 27.26
C PRO A 10 4.83 9.75 27.86
N LYS A 11 4.44 11.02 27.87
CA LYS A 11 3.12 11.48 28.37
C LYS A 11 2.02 11.44 27.32
N VAL A 12 2.36 11.17 26.06
CA VAL A 12 1.36 11.07 24.96
C VAL A 12 0.81 9.65 24.94
N ASP A 13 -0.50 9.52 25.10
CA ASP A 13 -1.19 8.24 24.91
C ASP A 13 -1.35 7.96 23.41
N LEU A 14 -0.59 6.98 22.90
CA LEU A 14 -0.49 6.70 21.48
C LEU A 14 -1.36 5.51 21.06
N HIS A 15 -2.47 5.83 20.38
CA HIS A 15 -3.37 4.86 19.75
C HIS A 15 -3.03 4.68 18.26
N VAL A 16 -2.91 3.44 17.81
CA VAL A 16 -2.64 3.12 16.40
C VAL A 16 -3.72 2.21 15.89
N ARG A 17 -4.36 2.60 14.78
CA ARG A 17 -5.41 1.82 14.11
C ARG A 17 -5.03 1.60 12.65
N SER A 18 -5.21 0.38 12.17
CA SER A 18 -5.04 0.05 10.75
C SER A 18 -6.38 0.17 10.00
N GLY A 19 -6.31 0.58 8.74
CA GLY A 19 -7.46 0.74 7.87
C GLY A 19 -7.04 1.15 6.46
N TYR A 20 -7.92 0.93 5.49
CA TYR A 20 -7.74 1.45 4.13
C TYR A 20 -8.02 2.95 4.07
N THR A 21 -7.50 3.63 3.04
CA THR A 21 -7.50 5.09 2.89
C THR A 21 -8.86 5.74 3.18
N GLN A 22 -9.96 5.20 2.66
CA GLN A 22 -11.31 5.77 2.85
C GLN A 22 -11.79 5.68 4.30
N LEU A 23 -11.55 4.55 4.98
CA LEU A 23 -11.90 4.38 6.39
C LEU A 23 -11.05 5.30 7.28
N THR A 24 -9.77 5.42 6.98
CA THR A 24 -8.86 6.33 7.69
C THR A 24 -9.29 7.78 7.50
N LEU A 25 -9.65 8.20 6.28
CA LEU A 25 -10.16 9.54 6.03
C LEU A 25 -11.46 9.81 6.79
N GLY A 26 -12.42 8.88 6.74
CA GLY A 26 -13.68 9.02 7.49
C GLY A 26 -13.43 9.26 8.98
N ARG A 27 -12.58 8.45 9.60
CA ARG A 27 -12.21 8.63 11.02
C ARG A 27 -11.53 9.97 11.32
N VAL A 28 -10.73 10.51 10.40
CA VAL A 28 -10.14 11.84 10.57
C VAL A 28 -11.21 12.92 10.50
N LEU A 29 -12.17 12.81 9.57
CA LEU A 29 -13.27 13.76 9.43
C LEU A 29 -14.22 13.71 10.64
N ASP A 30 -14.43 12.53 11.22
CA ASP A 30 -15.30 12.31 12.37
C ASP A 30 -14.63 12.68 13.72
N GLY A 31 -13.32 13.01 13.71
CA GLY A 31 -12.56 13.33 14.93
C GLY A 31 -12.09 12.09 15.72
N ASP A 32 -12.29 10.89 15.19
CA ASP A 32 -11.83 9.61 15.78
C ASP A 32 -10.32 9.38 15.63
N LEU A 33 -9.68 10.07 14.69
CA LEU A 33 -8.23 10.06 14.46
C LEU A 33 -7.72 11.49 14.25
N ASP A 34 -6.64 11.85 14.95
CA ASP A 34 -5.99 13.14 14.75
C ASP A 34 -5.22 13.22 13.42
N VAL A 35 -4.61 12.08 13.01
CA VAL A 35 -3.76 11.99 11.82
C VAL A 35 -3.96 10.65 11.12
N GLY A 36 -4.10 10.70 9.79
CA GLY A 36 -4.12 9.53 8.92
C GLY A 36 -2.86 9.44 8.05
N LEU A 37 -2.21 8.27 8.03
CA LEU A 37 -1.18 7.96 7.05
C LEU A 37 -1.81 7.14 5.91
N VAL A 38 -1.79 7.70 4.70
CA VAL A 38 -2.45 7.11 3.53
C VAL A 38 -1.57 7.16 2.29
N THR A 39 -1.92 6.36 1.29
CA THR A 39 -1.29 6.42 -0.04
C THR A 39 -1.96 7.49 -0.89
N LEU A 40 -1.14 8.32 -1.54
CA LEU A 40 -1.58 9.36 -2.47
C LEU A 40 -1.80 8.78 -3.88
N PRO A 41 -2.61 9.43 -4.74
CA PRO A 41 -3.31 10.70 -4.53
C PRO A 41 -4.54 10.58 -3.63
N LEU A 42 -4.80 11.60 -2.82
CA LEU A 42 -6.02 11.74 -2.02
C LEU A 42 -6.65 13.10 -2.30
N ARG A 43 -7.92 13.12 -2.73
CA ARG A 43 -8.70 14.36 -2.85
C ARG A 43 -9.62 14.48 -1.66
N ALA A 44 -9.28 15.35 -0.72
CA ALA A 44 -10.08 15.57 0.49
C ALA A 44 -9.94 17.05 0.91
N PRO A 45 -10.77 17.97 0.38
CA PRO A 45 -10.65 19.41 0.66
C PRO A 45 -10.89 19.77 2.14
N GLN A 46 -11.53 18.88 2.89
CA GLN A 46 -11.84 19.08 4.32
C GLN A 46 -10.64 18.82 5.23
N VAL A 47 -9.54 18.24 4.73
CA VAL A 47 -8.34 17.95 5.52
C VAL A 47 -7.09 18.52 4.85
N ARG A 48 -6.09 18.86 5.66
CA ARG A 48 -4.77 19.18 5.15
C ARG A 48 -4.03 17.89 4.80
N VAL A 49 -3.62 17.77 3.54
CA VAL A 49 -2.80 16.64 3.05
C VAL A 49 -1.36 17.10 2.91
N THR A 50 -0.41 16.35 3.46
CA THR A 50 1.03 16.62 3.34
C THR A 50 1.75 15.34 2.94
N GLN A 51 2.56 15.39 1.88
CA GLN A 51 3.39 14.27 1.47
C GLN A 51 4.58 14.14 2.42
N VAL A 52 4.70 12.98 3.07
CA VAL A 52 5.77 12.68 4.06
C VAL A 52 6.88 11.80 3.47
N GLY A 53 6.68 11.26 2.28
CA GLY A 53 7.64 10.39 1.62
C GLY A 53 7.13 9.88 0.28
N ARG A 54 7.97 9.11 -0.41
CA ARG A 54 7.63 8.35 -1.60
C ARG A 54 8.14 6.94 -1.40
N ASP A 55 7.34 5.97 -1.81
CA ASP A 55 7.72 4.56 -1.83
C ASP A 55 7.65 4.02 -3.27
N GLU A 56 8.41 2.97 -3.55
CA GLU A 56 8.46 2.32 -4.85
C GLU A 56 7.76 0.97 -4.80
N LEU A 57 6.83 0.74 -5.74
CA LEU A 57 6.22 -0.57 -5.93
C LEU A 57 7.22 -1.46 -6.66
N VAL A 58 7.66 -2.52 -5.99
CA VAL A 58 8.60 -3.51 -6.53
C VAL A 58 7.93 -4.86 -6.73
N VAL A 59 8.39 -5.59 -7.74
CA VAL A 59 7.98 -6.97 -7.99
C VAL A 59 8.86 -7.88 -7.15
N ILE A 60 8.24 -8.69 -6.29
CA ILE A 60 8.93 -9.69 -5.47
C ILE A 60 8.67 -11.05 -6.09
N VAL A 61 9.75 -11.81 -6.29
CA VAL A 61 9.72 -13.17 -6.86
C VAL A 61 10.59 -14.12 -6.05
N PRO A 62 10.34 -15.45 -6.13
CA PRO A 62 11.27 -16.44 -5.57
C PRO A 62 12.68 -16.29 -6.15
N PRO A 63 13.74 -16.70 -5.42
CA PRO A 63 15.14 -16.59 -5.87
C PRO A 63 15.41 -17.24 -7.23
N ASP A 64 14.72 -18.33 -7.54
CA ASP A 64 14.91 -19.10 -8.78
C ASP A 64 14.09 -18.55 -9.98
N HIS A 65 13.33 -17.47 -9.78
CA HIS A 65 12.51 -16.91 -10.84
C HIS A 65 13.38 -16.14 -11.87
N PRO A 66 13.08 -16.20 -13.19
CA PRO A 66 13.86 -15.49 -14.23
C PRO A 66 13.98 -13.96 -14.06
N TRP A 67 13.14 -13.37 -13.22
CA TRP A 67 13.19 -11.95 -12.88
C TRP A 67 14.08 -11.63 -11.67
N ALA A 68 14.48 -12.62 -10.88
CA ALA A 68 15.30 -12.41 -9.68
C ALA A 68 16.66 -11.75 -10.00
N ALA A 69 17.22 -12.05 -11.18
CA ALA A 69 18.46 -11.43 -11.66
C ALA A 69 18.26 -10.04 -12.31
N ARG A 70 17.03 -9.55 -12.43
CA ARG A 70 16.72 -8.31 -13.15
C ARG A 70 16.53 -7.14 -12.18
N ARG A 71 17.08 -5.98 -12.52
CA ARG A 71 16.86 -4.73 -11.77
C ARG A 71 15.51 -4.09 -12.04
N ARG A 72 14.90 -4.37 -13.19
CA ARG A 72 13.62 -3.78 -13.61
C ARG A 72 12.83 -4.83 -14.38
N VAL A 73 11.51 -4.82 -14.18
CA VAL A 73 10.55 -5.62 -14.92
C VAL A 73 9.56 -4.65 -15.56
N PRO A 74 9.46 -4.60 -16.90
CA PRO A 74 8.44 -3.80 -17.58
C PRO A 74 7.04 -4.24 -17.13
N ALA A 75 6.14 -3.28 -16.92
CA ALA A 75 4.76 -3.56 -16.53
C ALA A 75 4.03 -4.48 -17.54
N GLY A 76 4.35 -4.36 -18.83
CA GLY A 76 3.83 -5.27 -19.86
C GLY A 76 4.23 -6.74 -19.66
N GLU A 77 5.37 -7.03 -19.03
CA GLU A 77 5.74 -8.43 -18.72
C GLU A 77 4.94 -9.00 -17.53
N LEU A 78 4.27 -8.15 -16.74
CA LEU A 78 3.35 -8.58 -15.69
C LEU A 78 1.98 -9.00 -16.25
N ALA A 79 1.67 -8.59 -17.48
CA ALA A 79 0.43 -8.95 -18.17
C ALA A 79 0.25 -10.46 -18.25
N GLY A 80 -0.96 -10.93 -17.99
CA GLY A 80 -1.34 -12.34 -18.09
C GLY A 80 -0.76 -13.25 -17.01
N LYS A 81 0.12 -12.76 -16.13
CA LYS A 81 0.70 -13.55 -15.04
C LYS A 81 -0.20 -13.54 -13.80
N PRO A 82 -0.21 -14.62 -13.01
CA PRO A 82 -0.90 -14.61 -11.71
C PRO A 82 -0.15 -13.67 -10.76
N LEU A 83 -0.85 -12.63 -10.30
CA LEU A 83 -0.29 -11.64 -9.36
C LEU A 83 -0.90 -11.81 -7.98
N VAL A 84 -0.04 -11.87 -6.97
CA VAL A 84 -0.41 -11.78 -5.56
C VAL A 84 -0.44 -10.30 -5.20
N LEU A 85 -1.64 -9.77 -4.97
CA LEU A 85 -1.86 -8.35 -4.67
C LEU A 85 -2.47 -8.18 -3.27
N TYR A 86 -2.42 -6.95 -2.76
CA TYR A 86 -3.18 -6.55 -1.58
C TYR A 86 -4.70 -6.65 -1.84
N GLU A 87 -5.50 -6.50 -0.79
CA GLU A 87 -6.96 -6.45 -0.90
C GLU A 87 -7.43 -5.40 -1.92
N ARG A 88 -8.60 -5.62 -2.53
CA ARG A 88 -9.14 -4.71 -3.56
C ARG A 88 -9.38 -3.29 -3.06
N GLN A 89 -9.58 -3.10 -1.76
CA GLN A 89 -9.76 -1.77 -1.14
C GLN A 89 -8.43 -1.04 -0.91
N SER A 90 -7.29 -1.70 -1.16
CA SER A 90 -5.98 -1.07 -1.04
C SER A 90 -5.73 -0.12 -2.20
N GLN A 91 -5.37 1.11 -1.85
CA GLN A 91 -5.02 2.10 -2.86
C GLN A 91 -3.77 1.71 -3.67
N ALA A 92 -2.86 0.92 -3.09
CA ALA A 92 -1.73 0.36 -3.81
C ALA A 92 -2.17 -0.61 -4.91
N THR A 93 -3.19 -1.45 -4.65
CA THR A 93 -3.77 -2.32 -5.67
C THR A 93 -4.31 -1.48 -6.81
N ASP A 94 -5.10 -0.44 -6.54
CA ASP A 94 -5.63 0.45 -7.59
C ASP A 94 -4.52 1.11 -8.44
N LEU A 95 -3.41 1.52 -7.82
CA LEU A 95 -2.27 2.10 -8.54
C LEU A 95 -1.60 1.08 -9.46
N ILE A 96 -1.37 -0.14 -8.97
CA ILE A 96 -0.81 -1.25 -9.78
C ILE A 96 -1.74 -1.52 -10.96
N MET A 97 -3.04 -1.62 -10.69
CA MET A 97 -4.07 -1.88 -11.69
C MET A 97 -4.07 -0.86 -12.81
N ARG A 98 -4.05 0.44 -12.44
CA ARG A 98 -4.00 1.53 -13.42
C ARG A 98 -2.73 1.46 -14.27
N ALA A 99 -1.58 1.28 -13.63
CA ALA A 99 -0.30 1.18 -14.33
C ALA A 99 -0.25 -0.01 -15.33
N LEU A 100 -0.89 -1.14 -15.01
CA LEU A 100 -1.01 -2.27 -15.93
C LEU A 100 -1.96 -1.96 -17.09
N LEU A 101 -3.14 -1.39 -16.80
CA LEU A 101 -4.13 -1.05 -17.83
C LEU A 101 -3.61 0.00 -18.82
N GLU A 102 -2.87 1.00 -18.36
CA GLU A 102 -2.23 2.02 -19.21
C GLU A 102 -1.24 1.42 -20.21
N GLN A 103 -0.71 0.22 -19.92
CA GLN A 103 0.22 -0.51 -20.79
C GLN A 103 -0.49 -1.55 -21.67
N GLY A 104 -1.83 -1.54 -21.71
CA GLY A 104 -2.63 -2.51 -22.46
C GLY A 104 -2.58 -3.93 -21.88
N ALA A 105 -2.11 -4.09 -20.64
CA ALA A 105 -1.97 -5.38 -20.00
C ALA A 105 -3.29 -5.83 -19.34
N SER A 106 -3.82 -6.97 -19.78
CA SER A 106 -4.82 -7.73 -19.01
C SER A 106 -4.09 -8.65 -18.03
N PHE A 107 -4.66 -8.95 -16.86
CA PHE A 107 -4.05 -9.85 -15.89
C PHE A 107 -5.13 -10.62 -15.10
N ARG A 108 -4.72 -11.72 -14.46
CA ARG A 108 -5.58 -12.50 -13.57
C ARG A 108 -5.16 -12.25 -12.12
N ALA A 109 -5.99 -11.53 -11.37
CA ALA A 109 -5.81 -11.39 -9.93
C ALA A 109 -5.99 -12.77 -9.26
N SER A 110 -4.96 -13.28 -8.59
CA SER A 110 -5.13 -14.40 -7.68
C SER A 110 -5.30 -13.86 -6.26
N ARG A 111 -6.32 -14.35 -5.55
CA ARG A 111 -6.54 -13.97 -4.16
C ARG A 111 -5.46 -14.63 -3.32
N TRP A 112 -4.66 -13.83 -2.63
CA TRP A 112 -3.80 -14.33 -1.57
C TRP A 112 -4.69 -14.94 -0.48
N ARG A 113 -4.52 -16.24 -0.21
CA ARG A 113 -5.06 -16.88 1.01
C ARG A 113 -3.89 -16.96 1.97
N SER A 114 -4.01 -16.33 3.12
CA SER A 114 -2.92 -16.29 4.11
C SER A 114 -2.49 -17.71 4.46
N THR A 115 -1.30 -18.12 4.04
CA THR A 115 -0.52 -19.08 4.82
C THR A 115 0.00 -18.30 6.02
N ARG A 116 -0.35 -18.75 7.23
CA ARG A 116 0.22 -18.19 8.47
C ARG A 116 1.73 -18.03 8.29
N TRP A 117 2.22 -16.81 8.47
CA TRP A 117 3.63 -16.56 8.69
C TRP A 117 4.03 -17.33 9.95
N ARG A 118 4.85 -18.37 9.80
CA ARG A 118 5.51 -19.05 10.91
C ARG A 118 6.97 -18.59 10.89
N PRO A 119 7.46 -17.92 11.95
CA PRO A 119 8.87 -17.57 12.08
C PRO A 119 9.74 -18.82 12.18
#